data_AF-A0A4Q3VIX6-F1
#
_entry.id   AF-A0A4Q3VIX6-F1
#
_cell.length_a   1.000
_cell.length_b   1.000
_cell.length_c   1.000
_cell.angle_alpha   90.00
_cell.angle_beta   90.00
_cell.angle_gamma   90.00
#
_symmetry.space_group_name_H-M   'P 1'
#
loop_
_entity.id
_entity.type
_entity.pdbx_description
1 polymer ?
#
loop_
_entity_poly.entity_id
_entity_poly.type
_entity_poly.pdbx_seq_one_letter_code
_entity_poly.pdbx_strand_id
1 'polypeptide(L)'
;PRSDQWVSDTIDVAKNLGAPVILLAFFGKGDLRDDEKGIREVIRKLKEVAPKAEKENVILGIESYLNGADHLRIMDAVGSKNVKVYMDFRNTADAKWDVMKELKVIGTENICELHMKENGKLLGNGDLPWKEIKNYLVEHNYYGDGWMQIESSNPEKADVVTSYKHNLQFLRELFNAKP
;
A
#
# COMPACT_ATOMS: atom_id res chain seq x y z
N PRO A 1 -20.67 -4.09 9.69
CA PRO A 1 -21.57 -4.99 8.92
C PRO A 1 -22.01 -4.30 7.61
N ARG A 2 -21.99 -5.05 6.48
CA ARG A 2 -22.04 -4.61 5.05
C ARG A 2 -20.70 -4.31 4.35
N SER A 3 -19.55 -4.61 4.97
CA SER A 3 -18.24 -4.30 4.38
C SER A 3 -17.99 -5.02 3.05
N ASP A 4 -18.44 -6.25 2.93
CA ASP A 4 -18.39 -7.10 1.73
C ASP A 4 -19.21 -6.51 0.56
N GLN A 5 -20.45 -6.08 0.82
CA GLN A 5 -21.27 -5.40 -0.18
C GLN A 5 -20.62 -4.08 -0.61
N TRP A 6 -20.11 -3.28 0.32
CA TRP A 6 -19.44 -2.03 -0.03
C TRP A 6 -18.19 -2.24 -0.88
N VAL A 7 -17.38 -3.25 -0.59
CA VAL A 7 -16.22 -3.58 -1.42
C VAL A 7 -16.68 -4.04 -2.81
N SER A 8 -17.71 -4.90 -2.87
CA SER A 8 -18.30 -5.33 -4.15
C SER A 8 -18.80 -4.15 -4.99
N ASP A 9 -19.56 -3.22 -4.39
CA ASP A 9 -20.07 -2.04 -5.10
C ASP A 9 -18.92 -1.11 -5.54
N THR A 10 -17.88 -0.99 -4.72
CA THR A 10 -16.69 -0.19 -5.04
C THR A 10 -15.95 -0.74 -6.25
N ILE A 11 -15.94 -2.06 -6.48
CA ILE A 11 -15.36 -2.67 -7.68
C ILE A 11 -16.07 -2.16 -8.95
N ASP A 12 -17.40 -2.05 -8.94
CA ASP A 12 -18.15 -1.52 -10.08
C ASP A 12 -17.84 -0.04 -10.32
N VAL A 13 -17.72 0.74 -9.25
CA VAL A 13 -17.36 2.16 -9.32
C VAL A 13 -15.93 2.33 -9.86
N ALA A 14 -14.97 1.57 -9.34
CA ALA A 14 -13.57 1.62 -9.76
C ALA A 14 -13.44 1.30 -11.25
N LYS A 15 -14.11 0.25 -11.73
CA LYS A 15 -14.20 -0.07 -13.16
C LYS A 15 -14.75 1.10 -13.98
N ASN A 16 -15.86 1.69 -13.56
CA ASN A 16 -16.50 2.78 -14.30
C ASN A 16 -15.66 4.07 -14.31
N LEU A 17 -14.83 4.28 -13.29
CA LEU A 17 -13.86 5.38 -13.23
C LEU A 17 -12.55 5.08 -13.96
N GLY A 18 -12.33 3.83 -14.40
CA GLY A 18 -11.04 3.38 -14.91
C GLY A 18 -9.94 3.34 -13.85
N ALA A 19 -10.31 3.27 -12.56
CA ALA A 19 -9.38 3.14 -11.45
C ALA A 19 -8.99 1.66 -11.27
N PRO A 20 -7.72 1.28 -11.49
CA PRO A 20 -7.31 -0.13 -11.49
C PRO A 20 -7.12 -0.71 -10.08
N VAL A 21 -7.03 0.13 -9.05
CA VAL A 21 -6.72 -0.28 -7.66
C VAL A 21 -7.72 0.34 -6.70
N ILE A 22 -8.15 -0.45 -5.72
CA ILE A 22 -8.92 -0.02 -4.56
C ILE A 22 -8.06 -0.27 -3.32
N LEU A 23 -7.81 0.77 -2.53
CA LEU A 23 -7.18 0.65 -1.23
C LEU A 23 -8.20 0.15 -0.19
N LEU A 24 -7.86 -0.93 0.49
CA LEU A 24 -8.58 -1.49 1.63
C LEU A 24 -7.80 -1.22 2.91
N ALA A 25 -8.30 -0.30 3.73
CA ALA A 25 -7.64 0.16 4.95
C ALA A 25 -7.98 -0.72 6.16
N PHE A 26 -6.96 -1.26 6.83
CA PHE A 26 -7.08 -2.10 8.03
C PHE A 26 -6.40 -1.45 9.24
N PHE A 27 -7.07 -0.43 9.80
CA PHE A 27 -6.57 0.37 10.91
C PHE A 27 -7.61 0.59 12.01
N GLY A 28 -7.18 1.11 13.16
CA GLY A 28 -8.06 1.42 14.28
C GLY A 28 -8.76 0.16 14.80
N LYS A 29 -10.10 0.15 14.77
CA LYS A 29 -10.89 -1.05 15.16
C LYS A 29 -10.77 -2.22 14.16
N GLY A 30 -10.19 -1.98 12.99
CA GLY A 30 -9.89 -3.00 11.98
C GLY A 30 -8.40 -3.29 11.84
N ASP A 31 -7.57 -2.85 12.79
CA ASP A 31 -6.17 -3.29 12.87
C ASP A 31 -6.13 -4.81 13.08
N LEU A 32 -5.33 -5.49 12.27
CA LEU A 32 -5.26 -6.95 12.21
C LEU A 32 -4.09 -7.53 13.02
N ARG A 33 -3.19 -6.69 13.56
CA ARG A 33 -2.09 -7.17 14.40
C ARG A 33 -2.64 -7.87 15.63
N ASP A 34 -2.09 -9.05 15.90
CA ASP A 34 -2.51 -9.92 17.00
C ASP A 34 -4.01 -10.30 16.98
N ASP A 35 -4.71 -10.13 15.83
CA ASP A 35 -6.13 -10.46 15.65
C ASP A 35 -6.34 -11.56 14.60
N GLU A 36 -6.03 -12.81 14.98
CA GLU A 36 -6.23 -13.97 14.12
C GLU A 36 -7.71 -14.17 13.73
N LYS A 37 -8.65 -13.73 14.57
CA LYS A 37 -10.08 -13.79 14.25
C LYS A 37 -10.41 -12.80 13.14
N GLY A 38 -9.90 -11.58 13.23
CA GLY A 38 -10.00 -10.55 12.20
C GLY A 38 -9.40 -11.02 10.88
N ILE A 39 -8.18 -11.56 10.91
CA ILE A 39 -7.50 -12.09 9.70
C ILE A 39 -8.36 -13.17 9.01
N ARG A 40 -8.88 -14.13 9.76
CA ARG A 40 -9.78 -15.17 9.18
C ARG A 40 -11.03 -14.57 8.55
N GLU A 41 -11.61 -13.55 9.17
CA GLU A 41 -12.81 -12.89 8.64
C GLU A 41 -12.49 -12.06 7.38
N VAL A 42 -11.33 -11.41 7.34
CA VAL A 42 -10.85 -10.70 6.14
C VAL A 42 -10.62 -11.68 5.00
N ILE A 43 -9.94 -12.81 5.23
CA ILE A 43 -9.77 -13.87 4.24
C ILE A 43 -11.12 -14.35 3.72
N ARG A 44 -12.07 -14.64 4.62
CA ARG A 44 -13.41 -15.11 4.25
C ARG A 44 -14.12 -14.12 3.34
N LYS A 45 -14.12 -12.82 3.69
CA LYS A 45 -14.76 -11.77 2.89
C LYS A 45 -14.05 -11.52 1.57
N LEU A 46 -12.73 -11.50 1.56
CA LEU A 46 -11.96 -11.30 0.34
C LEU A 46 -12.22 -12.43 -0.67
N LYS A 47 -12.40 -13.68 -0.21
CA LYS A 47 -12.82 -14.79 -1.09
C LYS A 47 -14.17 -14.57 -1.77
N GLU A 48 -15.08 -13.84 -1.14
CA GLU A 48 -16.41 -13.56 -1.70
C GLU A 48 -16.34 -12.50 -2.82
N VAL A 49 -15.46 -11.50 -2.67
CA VAL A 49 -15.37 -10.36 -3.61
C VAL A 49 -14.26 -10.49 -4.65
N ALA A 50 -13.20 -11.26 -4.38
CA ALA A 50 -12.05 -11.42 -5.27
C ALA A 50 -12.42 -11.93 -6.67
N PRO A 51 -13.35 -12.90 -6.87
CA PRO A 51 -13.76 -13.32 -8.21
C PRO A 51 -14.34 -12.18 -9.06
N LYS A 52 -15.05 -11.24 -8.42
CA LYS A 52 -15.55 -10.04 -9.10
C LYS A 52 -14.40 -9.10 -9.46
N ALA A 53 -13.49 -8.87 -8.52
CA ALA A 53 -12.31 -8.02 -8.75
C ALA A 53 -11.47 -8.54 -9.92
N GLU A 54 -11.26 -9.86 -10.01
CA GLU A 54 -10.58 -10.52 -11.13
C GLU A 54 -11.31 -10.31 -12.46
N LYS A 55 -12.63 -10.54 -12.49
CA LYS A 55 -13.46 -10.40 -13.69
C LYS A 55 -13.41 -8.97 -14.25
N GLU A 56 -13.44 -7.98 -13.35
CA GLU A 56 -13.43 -6.56 -13.73
C GLU A 56 -12.01 -5.98 -13.83
N ASN A 57 -10.97 -6.81 -13.64
CA ASN A 57 -9.55 -6.43 -13.66
C ASN A 57 -9.20 -5.27 -12.69
N VAL A 58 -9.79 -5.31 -11.49
CA VAL A 58 -9.55 -4.36 -10.40
C VAL A 58 -8.73 -5.05 -9.31
N ILE A 59 -7.72 -4.38 -8.78
CA ILE A 59 -6.89 -4.88 -7.68
C ILE A 59 -7.43 -4.37 -6.34
N LEU A 60 -7.51 -5.24 -5.34
CA LEU A 60 -7.81 -4.93 -3.95
C LEU A 60 -6.48 -4.88 -3.19
N GLY A 61 -6.03 -3.66 -2.86
CA GLY A 61 -4.77 -3.39 -2.17
C GLY A 61 -4.97 -3.34 -0.65
N ILE A 62 -4.35 -4.24 0.09
CA ILE A 62 -4.38 -4.27 1.57
C ILE A 62 -3.37 -3.26 2.10
N GLU A 63 -3.84 -2.23 2.81
CA GLU A 63 -3.01 -1.30 3.57
C GLU A 63 -3.22 -1.55 5.08
N SER A 64 -2.16 -1.87 5.82
CA SER A 64 -2.26 -2.27 7.23
C SER A 64 -0.95 -2.05 8.01
N TYR A 65 -0.95 -2.42 9.29
CA TYR A 65 0.25 -2.51 10.15
C TYR A 65 0.84 -3.93 10.25
N LEU A 66 0.33 -4.89 9.48
CA LEU A 66 0.83 -6.27 9.48
C LEU A 66 2.28 -6.34 8.99
N ASN A 67 3.00 -7.37 9.42
CA ASN A 67 4.27 -7.74 8.78
C ASN A 67 4.01 -8.36 7.39
N GLY A 68 5.06 -8.56 6.60
CA GLY A 68 5.00 -9.15 5.27
C GLY A 68 4.49 -10.59 5.27
N ALA A 69 4.86 -11.41 6.27
CA ALA A 69 4.43 -12.80 6.34
C ALA A 69 2.90 -12.94 6.51
N ASP A 70 2.28 -12.08 7.33
CA ASP A 70 0.82 -12.07 7.50
C ASP A 70 0.10 -11.53 6.27
N HIS A 71 0.66 -10.54 5.56
CA HIS A 71 0.13 -10.10 4.26
C HIS A 71 0.12 -11.25 3.26
N LEU A 72 1.26 -11.94 3.09
CA LEU A 72 1.37 -13.08 2.17
C LEU A 72 0.44 -14.22 2.58
N ARG A 73 0.32 -14.52 3.87
CA ARG A 73 -0.61 -15.53 4.39
C ARG A 73 -2.06 -15.22 4.01
N ILE A 74 -2.48 -13.95 4.09
CA ILE A 74 -3.82 -13.54 3.66
C ILE A 74 -3.98 -13.73 2.16
N MET A 75 -3.02 -13.24 1.37
CA MET A 75 -3.05 -13.34 -0.10
C MET A 75 -3.12 -14.80 -0.57
N ASP A 76 -2.24 -15.65 -0.05
CA ASP A 76 -2.21 -17.09 -0.35
C ASP A 76 -3.52 -17.78 0.03
N ALA A 77 -4.05 -17.45 1.21
CA ALA A 77 -5.30 -18.04 1.67
C ALA A 77 -6.49 -17.62 0.80
N VAL A 78 -6.53 -16.37 0.32
CA VAL A 78 -7.57 -15.89 -0.62
C VAL A 78 -7.40 -16.53 -1.99
N GLY A 79 -6.15 -16.69 -2.46
CA GLY A 79 -5.83 -17.38 -3.71
C GLY A 79 -6.15 -16.58 -4.98
N SER A 80 -6.18 -15.24 -4.88
CA SER A 80 -6.49 -14.35 -6.00
C SER A 80 -5.32 -13.44 -6.32
N LYS A 81 -4.96 -13.36 -7.61
CA LYS A 81 -3.91 -12.44 -8.12
C LYS A 81 -4.30 -10.96 -8.03
N ASN A 82 -5.59 -10.69 -7.83
CA ASN A 82 -6.17 -9.34 -7.73
C ASN A 82 -6.28 -8.89 -6.26
N VAL A 83 -5.73 -9.64 -5.30
CA VAL A 83 -5.48 -9.16 -3.94
C VAL A 83 -3.99 -8.95 -3.79
N LYS A 84 -3.57 -7.74 -3.43
CA LYS A 84 -2.16 -7.34 -3.34
C LYS A 84 -1.93 -6.47 -2.11
N VAL A 85 -0.67 -6.18 -1.81
CA VAL A 85 -0.29 -5.22 -0.77
C VAL A 85 -0.30 -3.80 -1.36
N TYR A 86 -0.98 -2.89 -0.68
CA TYR A 86 -0.81 -1.46 -0.85
C TYR A 86 0.22 -1.02 0.19
N MET A 87 1.48 -0.87 -0.22
CA MET A 87 2.59 -0.77 0.73
C MET A 87 2.81 0.66 1.20
N ASP A 88 2.57 0.91 2.48
CA ASP A 88 3.00 2.12 3.17
C ASP A 88 4.23 1.82 4.03
N PHE A 89 5.37 2.41 3.64
CA PHE A 89 6.65 2.24 4.32
C PHE A 89 6.66 2.86 5.72
N ARG A 90 5.93 3.97 5.92
CA ARG A 90 5.81 4.64 7.21
C ARG A 90 4.95 3.81 8.16
N ASN A 91 3.84 3.24 7.69
CA ASN A 91 3.02 2.34 8.51
C ASN A 91 3.83 1.12 8.95
N THR A 92 4.65 0.56 8.06
CA THR A 92 5.57 -0.55 8.38
C THR A 92 6.53 -0.18 9.51
N ALA A 93 7.18 0.99 9.41
CA ALA A 93 8.10 1.48 10.42
C ALA A 93 7.40 1.88 11.74
N ASP A 94 6.21 2.46 11.68
CA ASP A 94 5.40 2.82 12.86
C ASP A 94 4.95 1.58 13.63
N ALA A 95 4.67 0.49 12.92
CA ALA A 95 4.42 -0.83 13.48
C ALA A 95 5.68 -1.53 14.03
N LYS A 96 6.85 -0.87 13.97
CA LYS A 96 8.15 -1.35 14.47
C LYS A 96 8.75 -2.52 13.71
N TRP A 97 8.32 -2.72 12.46
CA TRP A 97 8.95 -3.65 11.54
C TRP A 97 10.15 -3.00 10.81
N ASP A 98 11.09 -3.83 10.36
CA ASP A 98 12.18 -3.38 9.50
C ASP A 98 11.65 -3.22 8.07
N VAL A 99 11.61 -1.99 7.59
CA VAL A 99 11.02 -1.63 6.29
C VAL A 99 11.65 -2.41 5.13
N MET A 100 12.97 -2.53 5.09
CA MET A 100 13.66 -3.18 3.98
C MET A 100 13.50 -4.70 4.05
N LYS A 101 13.46 -5.27 5.26
CA LYS A 101 13.16 -6.68 5.45
C LYS A 101 11.74 -7.01 4.98
N GLU A 102 10.74 -6.24 5.41
CA GLU A 102 9.35 -6.51 5.03
C GLU A 102 9.12 -6.28 3.53
N LEU A 103 9.73 -5.26 2.92
CA LEU A 103 9.68 -5.04 1.46
C LEU A 103 10.25 -6.24 0.69
N LYS A 104 11.37 -6.81 1.16
CA LYS A 104 11.98 -8.01 0.57
C LYS A 104 11.12 -9.26 0.75
N VAL A 105 10.48 -9.41 1.91
CA VAL A 105 9.57 -10.52 2.18
C VAL A 105 8.34 -10.43 1.27
N ILE A 106 7.73 -9.25 1.16
CA ILE A 106 6.53 -9.05 0.33
C ILE A 106 6.85 -9.26 -1.15
N GLY A 107 7.96 -8.70 -1.66
CA GLY A 107 8.31 -8.80 -3.08
C GLY A 107 7.48 -7.85 -3.96
N THR A 108 8.10 -7.28 -5.01
CA THR A 108 7.45 -6.26 -5.85
C THR A 108 6.28 -6.81 -6.67
N GLU A 109 6.27 -8.10 -6.95
CA GLU A 109 5.19 -8.81 -7.63
C GLU A 109 3.87 -8.81 -6.85
N ASN A 110 3.95 -8.71 -5.52
CA ASN A 110 2.81 -8.73 -4.60
C ASN A 110 2.31 -7.33 -4.23
N ILE A 111 2.96 -6.27 -4.72
CA ILE A 111 2.61 -4.88 -4.44
C ILE A 111 1.78 -4.30 -5.59
N CYS A 112 0.70 -3.59 -5.27
CA CYS A 112 -0.11 -2.89 -6.28
C CYS A 112 0.22 -1.39 -6.39
N GLU A 113 0.44 -0.73 -5.26
CA GLU A 113 0.81 0.69 -5.17
C GLU A 113 1.62 0.95 -3.89
N LEU A 114 2.27 2.11 -3.85
CA LEU A 114 3.08 2.58 -2.74
C LEU A 114 2.56 3.89 -2.17
N HIS A 115 2.52 3.98 -0.84
CA HIS A 115 2.42 5.25 -0.13
C HIS A 115 3.81 5.79 0.20
N MET A 116 4.07 7.01 -0.28
CA MET A 116 5.27 7.79 -0.01
C MET A 116 4.95 8.77 1.12
N LYS A 117 5.34 8.41 2.35
CA LYS A 117 4.86 9.04 3.57
C LYS A 117 5.94 9.25 4.62
N GLU A 118 5.95 10.42 5.25
CA GLU A 118 6.74 10.72 6.46
C GLU A 118 5.89 11.56 7.43
N ASN A 119 5.26 10.91 8.42
CA ASN A 119 4.33 11.56 9.34
C ASN A 119 4.96 12.79 10.02
N GLY A 120 4.35 13.97 9.81
CA GLY A 120 4.80 15.23 10.41
C GLY A 120 6.11 15.79 9.84
N LYS A 121 6.59 15.26 8.71
CA LYS A 121 7.86 15.68 8.06
C LYS A 121 7.70 15.70 6.54
N LEU A 122 8.57 16.44 5.86
CA LEU A 122 8.68 16.34 4.40
C LEU A 122 9.39 15.02 4.02
N LEU A 123 9.10 14.48 2.84
CA LEU A 123 9.85 13.34 2.30
C LEU A 123 11.34 13.69 2.21
N GLY A 124 12.20 12.76 2.59
CA GLY A 124 13.65 12.96 2.68
C GLY A 124 14.14 13.58 3.99
N ASN A 125 13.25 14.12 4.82
CA ASN A 125 13.59 14.69 6.14
C ASN A 125 13.18 13.79 7.32
N GLY A 126 12.62 12.61 7.03
CA GLY A 126 12.31 11.58 8.01
C GLY A 126 13.40 10.53 8.16
N ASP A 127 13.03 9.35 8.65
CA ASP A 127 13.95 8.25 8.97
C ASP A 127 13.78 7.03 8.05
N LEU A 128 12.89 7.08 7.05
CA LEU A 128 12.75 5.99 6.11
C LEU A 128 13.95 5.92 5.15
N PRO A 129 14.42 4.70 4.82
CA PRO A 129 15.60 4.49 3.98
C PRO A 129 15.25 4.63 2.48
N TRP A 130 14.78 5.80 2.06
CA TRP A 130 14.24 6.06 0.71
C TRP A 130 15.19 5.67 -0.43
N LYS A 131 16.50 5.82 -0.25
CA LYS A 131 17.50 5.39 -1.24
C LYS A 131 17.54 3.87 -1.41
N GLU A 132 17.47 3.12 -0.32
CA GLU A 132 17.46 1.65 -0.37
C GLU A 132 16.14 1.13 -0.93
N ILE A 133 15.01 1.74 -0.53
CA ILE A 133 13.69 1.47 -1.10
C ILE A 133 13.73 1.68 -2.62
N LYS A 134 14.21 2.85 -3.08
CA LYS A 134 14.34 3.13 -4.52
C LYS A 134 15.21 2.11 -5.23
N ASN A 135 16.38 1.77 -4.68
CA ASN A 135 17.29 0.83 -5.30
C ASN A 135 16.65 -0.55 -5.45
N TYR A 136 15.98 -1.04 -4.40
CA TYR A 136 15.28 -2.32 -4.45
C TYR A 136 14.17 -2.32 -5.51
N LEU A 137 13.33 -1.28 -5.54
CA LEU A 137 12.23 -1.17 -6.52
C LEU A 137 12.76 -1.14 -7.96
N VAL A 138 13.84 -0.41 -8.23
CA VAL A 138 14.46 -0.35 -9.56
C VAL A 138 15.08 -1.70 -9.94
N GLU A 139 15.83 -2.33 -9.02
CA GLU A 139 16.44 -3.65 -9.24
C GLU A 139 15.40 -4.72 -9.57
N HIS A 140 14.22 -4.61 -8.97
CA HIS A 140 13.10 -5.55 -9.14
C HIS A 140 12.05 -5.05 -10.15
N ASN A 141 12.43 -4.14 -11.05
CA ASN A 141 11.60 -3.67 -12.18
C ASN A 141 10.21 -3.14 -11.78
N TYR A 142 10.10 -2.53 -10.60
CA TYR A 142 8.87 -1.89 -10.16
C TYR A 142 8.82 -0.44 -10.64
N TYR A 143 8.17 -0.23 -11.79
CA TYR A 143 8.01 1.06 -12.45
C TYR A 143 6.65 1.15 -13.17
N GLY A 144 6.26 2.36 -13.57
CA GLY A 144 5.00 2.65 -14.26
C GLY A 144 4.54 4.09 -14.05
N ASP A 145 3.33 4.41 -14.50
CA ASP A 145 2.65 5.67 -14.21
C ASP A 145 1.58 5.42 -13.13
N GLY A 146 1.68 6.12 -11.99
CA GLY A 146 0.65 6.08 -10.93
C GLY A 146 0.81 5.05 -9.82
N TRP A 147 1.99 4.45 -9.65
CA TRP A 147 2.25 3.45 -8.58
C TRP A 147 2.73 4.05 -7.25
N MET A 148 2.85 5.38 -7.14
CA MET A 148 3.18 6.09 -5.90
C MET A 148 2.15 7.17 -5.60
N GLN A 149 1.65 7.23 -4.36
CA GLN A 149 0.87 8.35 -3.84
C GLN A 149 1.63 9.04 -2.70
N ILE A 150 1.64 10.37 -2.69
CA ILE A 150 2.20 11.15 -1.56
C ILE A 150 1.11 11.30 -0.49
N GLU A 151 1.35 10.76 0.69
CA GLU A 151 0.43 10.82 1.83
C GLU A 151 1.10 11.50 3.03
N SER A 152 0.36 12.32 3.78
CA SER A 152 0.67 12.81 5.14
C SER A 152 2.14 13.23 5.40
N SER A 153 2.80 13.81 4.40
CA SER A 153 4.22 14.18 4.40
C SER A 153 4.40 15.68 4.53
N ASN A 154 3.82 16.25 5.58
CA ASN A 154 3.89 17.68 5.85
C ASN A 154 4.14 17.93 7.35
N PRO A 155 5.08 18.85 7.69
CA PRO A 155 5.21 19.32 9.06
C PRO A 155 3.94 19.97 9.58
N GLU A 156 3.81 20.01 10.91
CA GLU A 156 2.69 20.70 11.56
C GLU A 156 2.69 22.18 11.13
N LYS A 157 1.52 22.70 10.75
CA LYS A 157 1.30 24.10 10.28
C LYS A 157 2.02 24.48 8.98
N ALA A 158 2.68 23.54 8.31
CA ALA A 158 3.26 23.80 6.99
C ALA A 158 2.16 23.99 5.94
N ASP A 159 2.43 24.84 4.95
CA ASP A 159 1.57 24.96 3.77
C ASP A 159 1.59 23.64 2.98
N VAL A 160 0.40 23.09 2.71
CA VAL A 160 0.24 21.79 2.07
C VAL A 160 0.76 21.82 0.64
N VAL A 161 0.47 22.88 -0.13
CA VAL A 161 0.87 22.97 -1.54
C VAL A 161 2.39 23.02 -1.67
N THR A 162 3.05 23.81 -0.81
CA THR A 162 4.51 23.93 -0.76
C THR A 162 5.15 22.61 -0.36
N SER A 163 4.58 21.93 0.64
CA SER A 163 5.05 20.62 1.10
C SER A 163 4.95 19.57 -0.03
N TYR A 164 3.84 19.52 -0.75
CA TYR A 164 3.65 18.56 -1.85
C TYR A 164 4.53 18.87 -3.07
N LYS A 165 4.82 20.15 -3.37
CA LYS A 165 5.81 20.52 -4.39
C LYS A 165 7.21 20.02 -4.03
N HIS A 166 7.62 20.21 -2.77
CA HIS A 166 8.88 19.68 -2.26
C HIS A 166 8.93 18.15 -2.36
N ASN A 167 7.90 17.46 -1.87
CA ASN A 167 7.84 16.00 -1.87
C ASN A 167 7.87 15.43 -3.29
N LEU A 168 7.14 16.05 -4.23
CA LEU A 168 7.19 15.67 -5.64
C LEU A 168 8.59 15.89 -6.24
N GLN A 169 9.24 17.01 -5.91
CA GLN A 169 10.61 17.27 -6.35
C GLN A 169 11.58 16.21 -5.79
N PHE A 170 11.50 15.92 -4.49
CA PHE A 170 12.31 14.88 -3.84
C PHE A 170 12.15 13.52 -4.54
N LEU A 171 10.92 13.08 -4.79
CA LEU A 171 10.67 11.81 -5.48
C LEU A 171 11.19 11.81 -6.93
N ARG A 172 11.00 12.92 -7.66
CA ARG A 172 11.55 13.06 -9.01
C ARG A 172 13.07 12.96 -9.00
N GLU A 173 13.75 13.61 -8.08
CA GLU A 173 15.21 13.54 -7.97
C GLU A 173 15.66 12.14 -7.57
N LEU A 174 14.98 11.51 -6.60
CA LEU A 174 15.29 10.17 -6.11
C LEU A 174 15.17 9.10 -7.22
N PHE A 175 14.12 9.16 -8.04
CA PHE A 175 13.83 8.14 -9.05
C PHE A 175 14.34 8.49 -10.47
N ASN A 176 14.56 9.77 -10.81
CA ASN A 176 15.17 10.16 -12.09
C ASN A 176 16.70 10.26 -12.05
N ALA A 177 17.33 10.13 -10.88
CA ALA A 177 18.77 9.96 -10.81
C ALA A 177 19.17 8.70 -11.60
N LYS A 178 19.84 8.90 -12.74
CA LYS A 178 20.46 7.80 -13.49
C LYS A 178 21.36 7.01 -12.52
N PRO A 179 21.38 5.67 -12.63
CA PRO A 179 22.30 4.86 -11.83
C PRO A 179 23.76 5.29 -12.04
#